data_AF-A0A4R5FHM0-F1
#
_entry.id   AF-A0A4R5FHM0-F1
#
_cell.length_a   1.000
_cell.length_b   1.000
_cell.length_c   1.000
_cell.angle_alpha   90.00
_cell.angle_beta   90.00
_cell.angle_gamma   90.00
#
_symmetry.space_group_name_H-M   'P 1'
#
loop_
_entity.id
_entity.type
_entity.pdbx_description
1 polymer ?
#
loop_
_entity_poly.entity_id
_entity_poly.type
_entity_poly.pdbx_seq_one_letter_code
_entity_poly.pdbx_strand_id
1 'polypeptide(L)'
;MEMIANPDSIIEHKPEFCNHCGHDLSDEPTTFILRRQAVDIQPIISEFTEHRIFQKIYACGHHTKALFPTGVNSSISYGANIQAIIAYMYTRQYLPFERMSEFFSDVCNLNISRGSLCTLLKYFAQKVQLAYELIAQKVEHKKMVGGNETGVKVNGKKGWFWTFQSQVATYYYTFKQ
;
A
#
# COMPACT_ATOMS: atom_id res chain seq x y z
N MET A 1 -0.69 11.59 -20.92
CA MET A 1 -1.54 11.76 -19.73
C MET A 1 -2.74 12.59 -20.19
N GLU A 2 -3.96 12.16 -19.87
CA GLU A 2 -5.18 12.84 -20.29
C GLU A 2 -5.74 13.68 -19.13
N MET A 3 -6.39 14.79 -19.44
CA MET A 3 -7.07 15.60 -18.42
C MET A 3 -8.27 14.84 -17.84
N ILE A 4 -8.44 14.89 -16.52
CA ILE A 4 -9.62 14.32 -15.86
C ILE A 4 -10.79 15.29 -15.93
N ALA A 5 -12.02 14.77 -16.06
CA ALA A 5 -13.20 15.62 -16.19
C ALA A 5 -13.51 16.42 -14.91
N ASN A 6 -13.27 15.80 -13.74
CA ASN A 6 -13.59 16.34 -12.43
C ASN A 6 -12.30 16.43 -11.58
N PRO A 7 -11.55 17.54 -11.62
CA PRO A 7 -10.40 17.73 -10.75
C PRO A 7 -10.82 17.97 -9.30
N ASP A 8 -9.93 17.67 -8.34
CA ASP A 8 -10.20 17.86 -6.90
C ASP A 8 -10.44 19.32 -6.51
N SER A 9 -9.85 20.26 -7.27
CA SER A 9 -10.04 21.69 -7.10
C SER A 9 -10.01 22.41 -8.46
N ILE A 10 -10.80 23.48 -8.58
CA ILE A 10 -10.83 24.36 -9.75
C ILE A 10 -10.50 25.77 -9.27
N ILE A 11 -9.42 26.34 -9.79
CA ILE A 11 -9.03 27.73 -9.56
C ILE A 11 -9.30 28.49 -10.86
N GLU A 12 -10.19 29.47 -10.80
CA GLU A 12 -10.48 30.34 -11.94
C GLU A 12 -9.52 31.53 -11.93
N HIS A 13 -8.80 31.73 -13.02
CA HIS A 13 -7.94 32.88 -13.22
C HIS A 13 -8.65 33.87 -14.15
N LYS A 14 -9.18 34.95 -13.58
CA LYS A 14 -9.86 36.04 -14.30
C LYS A 14 -8.95 37.28 -14.28
N PRO A 15 -8.79 38.00 -15.41
CA PRO A 15 -8.03 39.24 -15.41
C PRO A 15 -8.82 40.31 -14.64
N GLU A 16 -8.21 40.89 -13.60
CA GLU A 16 -8.80 42.04 -12.87
C GLU A 16 -8.56 43.35 -13.61
N PHE A 17 -7.51 43.43 -14.44
CA PHE A 17 -7.14 44.63 -15.20
C PHE A 17 -6.83 44.31 -16.66
N CYS A 18 -7.13 45.27 -17.53
CA CYS A 18 -6.78 45.18 -18.94
C CYS A 18 -5.26 45.22 -19.13
N ASN A 19 -4.70 44.19 -19.76
CA ASN A 19 -3.26 44.08 -20.03
C ASN A 19 -2.69 45.15 -20.99
N HIS A 20 -3.53 46.00 -21.58
CA HIS A 20 -3.11 47.08 -22.47
C HIS A 20 -3.19 48.47 -21.82
N CYS A 21 -4.31 48.82 -21.20
CA CYS A 21 -4.55 50.17 -20.65
C CYS A 21 -4.67 50.22 -19.12
N GLY A 22 -4.72 49.08 -18.42
CA GLY A 22 -4.84 49.02 -16.96
C GLY A 22 -6.25 49.33 -16.43
N HIS A 23 -7.27 49.42 -17.28
CA HIS A 23 -8.66 49.58 -16.85
C HIS A 23 -9.12 48.37 -16.02
N ASP A 24 -9.94 48.62 -14.99
CA ASP A 24 -10.54 47.58 -14.14
C ASP A 24 -11.57 46.77 -14.93
N LEU A 25 -11.51 45.45 -14.84
CA LEU A 25 -12.38 44.50 -15.54
C LEU A 25 -13.29 43.71 -14.59
N SER A 26 -13.36 44.08 -13.31
CA SER A 26 -14.11 43.33 -12.28
C SER A 26 -15.59 43.14 -12.61
N ASP A 27 -16.19 44.12 -13.31
CA ASP A 27 -17.60 44.09 -13.73
C ASP A 27 -17.82 43.57 -15.16
N GLU A 28 -16.74 43.28 -15.91
CA GLU A 28 -16.82 42.82 -17.30
C GLU A 28 -17.11 41.31 -17.39
N PRO A 29 -17.89 40.85 -18.41
CA PRO A 29 -18.23 39.44 -18.54
C PRO A 29 -17.01 38.58 -18.88
N THR A 30 -16.88 37.44 -18.19
CA THR A 30 -15.81 36.46 -18.43
C THR A 30 -16.23 35.41 -19.46
N THR A 31 -15.34 35.09 -20.42
CA THR A 31 -15.51 33.96 -21.35
C THR A 31 -14.46 32.89 -21.09
N PHE A 32 -14.89 31.63 -20.96
CA PHE A 32 -13.98 30.50 -20.86
C PHE A 32 -13.28 30.24 -22.19
N ILE A 33 -11.95 30.17 -22.20
CA ILE A 33 -11.16 29.97 -23.41
C ILE A 33 -10.48 28.59 -23.48
N LEU A 34 -9.86 28.17 -22.37
CA LEU A 34 -9.12 26.92 -22.26
C LEU A 34 -8.93 26.56 -20.79
N ARG A 35 -8.55 25.31 -20.53
CA ARG A 35 -8.12 24.84 -19.21
C ARG A 35 -6.81 24.08 -19.32
N ARG A 36 -6.08 24.03 -18.21
CA ARG A 36 -4.92 23.16 -17.97
C ARG A 36 -5.06 22.53 -16.59
N GLN A 37 -4.47 21.36 -16.39
CA GLN A 37 -4.42 20.71 -15.08
C GLN A 37 -2.96 20.57 -14.64
N ALA A 38 -2.68 20.99 -13.42
CA ALA A 38 -1.48 20.63 -12.70
C ALA A 38 -1.80 19.41 -11.82
N VAL A 39 -0.99 18.36 -11.93
CA VAL A 39 -1.14 17.14 -11.13
C VAL A 39 0.05 17.09 -10.19
N ASP A 40 -0.23 16.95 -8.90
CA ASP A 40 0.80 16.84 -7.87
C ASP A 40 0.36 15.83 -6.79
N ILE A 41 1.33 15.26 -6.07
CA ILE A 41 1.09 14.31 -4.98
C ILE A 41 1.25 15.07 -3.66
N GLN A 42 0.17 15.16 -2.89
CA GLN A 42 0.23 15.75 -1.56
C GLN A 42 1.16 14.93 -0.64
N PRO A 43 1.82 15.56 0.35
CA PRO A 43 2.65 14.85 1.32
C PRO A 43 1.90 13.66 1.95
N ILE A 44 2.54 12.49 1.98
CA ILE A 44 1.94 11.28 2.54
C ILE A 44 2.13 11.31 4.06
N ILE A 45 1.04 11.55 4.80
CA ILE A 45 1.07 11.67 6.26
C ILE A 45 0.53 10.37 6.88
N SER A 46 1.25 9.85 7.89
CA SER A 46 0.80 8.71 8.69
C SER A 46 -0.13 9.14 9.82
N GLU A 47 -1.25 8.42 9.97
CA GLU A 47 -2.20 8.62 11.06
C GLU A 47 -1.88 7.66 12.22
N PHE A 48 -1.79 8.18 13.44
CA PHE A 48 -1.55 7.40 14.64
C PHE A 48 -2.79 7.38 15.53
N THR A 49 -3.36 6.20 15.76
CA THR A 49 -4.45 5.99 16.72
C THR A 49 -3.90 5.32 17.97
N GLU A 50 -3.98 6.01 19.11
CA GLU A 50 -3.62 5.44 20.40
C GLU A 50 -4.82 4.71 21.02
N HIS A 51 -4.71 3.39 21.16
CA HIS A 51 -5.70 2.61 21.90
C HIS A 51 -5.33 2.60 23.38
N ARG A 52 -6.25 3.03 24.26
CA ARG A 52 -6.05 3.02 25.72
C ARG A 52 -7.10 2.13 26.36
N ILE A 53 -6.65 1.16 27.14
CA ILE A 53 -7.53 0.29 27.94
C ILE A 53 -7.49 0.72 29.40
N PHE A 54 -8.64 0.62 30.07
CA PHE A 54 -8.78 1.00 31.48
C PHE A 54 -9.24 -0.21 32.29
N GLN A 55 -8.98 -0.15 33.59
CA GLN A 55 -9.47 -1.11 34.57
C GLN A 55 -10.46 -0.42 35.50
N LYS A 56 -11.56 -1.10 35.84
CA LYS A 56 -12.47 -0.70 36.92
C LYS A 56 -12.48 -1.76 38.02
N ILE A 57 -12.67 -1.31 39.25
CA ILE A 57 -12.79 -2.16 40.43
C ILE A 57 -14.23 -2.03 40.91
N TYR A 58 -14.94 -3.15 41.04
CA TYR A 58 -16.29 -3.17 41.61
C TYR A 58 -16.20 -3.33 43.14
N ALA A 59 -17.29 -2.99 43.85
CA ALA A 59 -17.36 -3.06 45.32
C ALA A 59 -17.05 -4.47 45.89
N CYS A 60 -17.22 -5.54 45.10
CA CYS A 60 -16.83 -6.90 45.50
C CYS A 60 -15.31 -7.18 45.43
N GLY A 61 -14.50 -6.19 45.05
CA GLY A 61 -13.05 -6.32 44.87
C GLY A 61 -12.62 -6.88 43.49
N HIS A 62 -13.56 -7.15 42.59
CA HIS A 62 -13.23 -7.68 41.26
C HIS A 62 -12.67 -6.58 40.33
N HIS A 63 -11.57 -6.89 39.65
CA HIS A 63 -10.90 -6.03 38.68
C HIS A 63 -11.27 -6.42 37.25
N THR A 64 -11.98 -5.56 36.54
CA THR A 64 -12.34 -5.77 35.13
C THR A 64 -11.52 -4.84 34.25
N LYS A 65 -10.82 -5.41 33.25
CA LYS A 65 -10.03 -4.67 32.26
C LYS A 65 -10.71 -4.69 30.90
N ALA A 66 -10.63 -3.57 30.17
CA ALA A 66 -10.94 -3.56 28.74
C ALA A 66 -9.88 -4.34 27.93
N LEU A 67 -10.27 -4.84 26.76
CA LEU A 67 -9.38 -5.54 25.83
C LEU A 67 -9.05 -4.64 24.63
N PHE A 68 -7.86 -4.82 24.07
CA PHE A 68 -7.52 -4.19 22.80
C PHE A 68 -8.34 -4.80 21.65
N PRO A 69 -8.65 -4.00 20.61
CA PRO A 69 -9.26 -4.54 19.40
C PRO A 69 -8.31 -5.46 18.64
N THR A 70 -8.86 -6.35 17.83
CA THR A 70 -8.07 -7.23 16.96
C THR A 70 -7.15 -6.43 16.05
N GLY A 71 -5.87 -6.81 16.01
CA GLY A 71 -4.87 -6.15 15.17
C GLY A 71 -4.01 -5.12 15.92
N VAL A 72 -4.33 -4.82 17.18
CA VAL A 72 -3.51 -3.99 18.08
C VAL A 72 -2.83 -4.90 19.11
N ASN A 73 -1.87 -5.69 18.64
CA ASN A 73 -1.27 -6.79 19.42
C ASN A 73 0.13 -6.46 19.97
N SER A 74 0.68 -5.31 19.59
CA SER A 74 2.01 -4.84 19.98
C SER A 74 1.98 -3.34 20.27
N SER A 75 3.04 -2.85 20.91
CA SER A 75 3.19 -1.42 21.25
C SER A 75 2.97 -0.49 20.06
N ILE A 76 3.47 -0.88 18.88
CA ILE A 76 3.14 -0.28 17.58
C ILE A 76 2.56 -1.40 16.72
N SER A 77 1.41 -1.14 16.10
CA SER A 77 0.79 -2.02 15.10
C SER A 77 0.55 -1.22 13.82
N TYR A 78 0.79 -1.84 12.66
CA TYR A 78 0.68 -1.16 11.37
C TYR A 78 -0.64 -1.53 10.69
N GLY A 79 -1.39 -0.52 10.23
CA GLY A 79 -2.68 -0.72 9.57
C GLY A 79 -2.62 -1.46 8.24
N ALA A 80 -3.78 -1.86 7.73
CA ALA A 80 -3.91 -2.67 6.52
C ALA A 80 -3.28 -2.02 5.26
N ASN A 81 -3.36 -0.69 5.13
CA ASN A 81 -2.78 0.04 4.00
C ASN A 81 -1.25 -0.06 3.98
N ILE A 82 -0.59 0.12 5.14
CA ILE A 82 0.86 -0.02 5.26
C ILE A 82 1.29 -1.46 4.93
N GLN A 83 0.56 -2.45 5.46
CA GLN A 83 0.82 -3.86 5.16
C GLN A 83 0.71 -4.17 3.65
N ALA A 84 -0.31 -3.64 2.98
CA ALA A 84 -0.51 -3.81 1.54
C ALA A 84 0.61 -3.16 0.71
N ILE A 85 1.03 -1.94 1.07
CA ILE A 85 2.14 -1.24 0.42
C ILE A 85 3.44 -2.03 0.58
N ILE A 86 3.75 -2.51 1.78
CA ILE A 86 4.94 -3.35 2.03
C ILE A 86 4.90 -4.63 1.17
N ALA A 87 3.76 -5.32 1.15
CA ALA A 87 3.60 -6.52 0.35
C ALA A 87 3.79 -6.25 -1.14
N TYR A 88 3.23 -5.17 -1.66
CA TYR A 88 3.38 -4.74 -3.05
C TYR A 88 4.82 -4.39 -3.39
N MET A 89 5.48 -3.57 -2.56
CA MET A 89 6.87 -3.18 -2.74
C MET A 89 7.81 -4.39 -2.78
N TYR A 90 7.60 -5.34 -1.88
CA TYR A 90 8.45 -6.54 -1.84
C TYR A 90 8.16 -7.50 -3.00
N THR A 91 6.89 -7.81 -3.27
CA THR A 91 6.53 -8.90 -4.20
C THR A 91 6.39 -8.47 -5.66
N ARG A 92 6.12 -7.20 -5.92
CA ARG A 92 5.88 -6.68 -7.28
C ARG A 92 6.94 -5.68 -7.73
N GLN A 93 7.42 -4.82 -6.82
CA GLN A 93 8.49 -3.86 -7.11
C GLN A 93 9.88 -4.40 -6.77
N TYR A 94 9.96 -5.56 -6.10
CA TYR A 94 11.21 -6.23 -5.72
C TYR A 94 12.18 -5.34 -4.94
N LEU A 95 11.64 -4.45 -4.10
CA LEU A 95 12.44 -3.52 -3.32
C LEU A 95 13.15 -4.25 -2.16
N PRO A 96 14.48 -4.05 -1.98
CA PRO A 96 15.19 -4.50 -0.80
C PRO A 96 14.63 -3.87 0.48
N PHE A 97 14.77 -4.56 1.62
CA PHE A 97 14.25 -4.08 2.91
C PHE A 97 14.74 -2.69 3.31
N GLU A 98 16.01 -2.38 3.03
CA GLU A 98 16.59 -1.08 3.34
C GLU A 98 15.94 0.04 2.53
N ARG A 99 15.74 -0.17 1.23
CA ARG A 99 15.04 0.77 0.34
C ARG A 99 13.57 0.96 0.73
N MET A 100 12.91 -0.09 1.22
CA MET A 100 11.56 0.05 1.76
C MET A 100 11.55 0.89 3.04
N SER A 101 12.50 0.66 3.97
CA SER A 101 12.65 1.50 5.17
C SER A 101 12.93 2.97 4.83
N GLU A 102 13.83 3.24 3.87
CA GLU A 102 14.11 4.58 3.34
C GLU A 102 12.83 5.22 2.78
N PHE A 103 12.06 4.51 1.95
CA PHE A 103 10.80 5.03 1.41
C PHE A 103 9.82 5.46 2.50
N PHE A 104 9.60 4.61 3.51
CA PHE A 104 8.67 4.95 4.59
C PHE A 104 9.16 6.14 5.43
N SER A 105 10.48 6.23 5.68
CA SER A 105 11.09 7.38 6.35
C SER A 105 10.90 8.66 5.54
N ASP A 106 11.36 8.66 4.30
CA ASP A 106 11.60 9.88 3.53
C ASP A 106 10.33 10.40 2.85
N VAL A 107 9.42 9.49 2.47
CA VAL A 107 8.19 9.84 1.74
C VAL A 107 6.96 9.82 2.66
N CYS A 108 6.90 8.88 3.61
CA CYS A 108 5.73 8.71 4.49
C CYS A 108 5.94 9.25 5.92
N ASN A 109 7.11 9.84 6.20
CA ASN A 109 7.51 10.31 7.53
C ASN A 109 7.26 9.25 8.63
N LEU A 110 7.56 7.99 8.32
CA LEU A 110 7.26 6.83 9.15
C LEU A 110 8.48 5.91 9.25
N ASN A 111 9.10 5.87 10.43
CA ASN A 111 10.27 5.03 10.68
C ASN A 111 9.88 3.56 10.91
N ILE A 112 9.99 2.74 9.87
CA ILE A 112 9.77 1.29 9.95
C ILE A 112 11.10 0.54 9.86
N SER A 113 11.41 -0.26 10.90
CA SER A 113 12.61 -1.09 10.89
C SER A 113 12.52 -2.26 9.91
N ARG A 114 13.67 -2.73 9.41
CA ARG A 114 13.77 -3.97 8.60
C ARG A 114 13.15 -5.19 9.28
N GLY A 115 13.30 -5.29 10.60
CA GLY A 115 12.70 -6.36 11.40
C GLY A 115 11.17 -6.31 11.38
N SER A 116 10.60 -5.11 11.50
CA SER A 116 9.16 -4.87 11.39
C SER A 116 8.65 -5.23 9.99
N LEU A 117 9.34 -4.80 8.93
CA LEU A 117 9.00 -5.15 7.54
C LEU A 117 8.95 -6.67 7.33
N CYS A 118 9.99 -7.38 7.80
CA CYS A 118 10.06 -8.84 7.71
C CYS A 118 8.91 -9.53 8.45
N THR A 119 8.59 -9.06 9.67
CA THR A 119 7.48 -9.60 10.47
C THR A 119 6.13 -9.34 9.79
N LEU A 120 5.89 -8.14 9.27
CA LEU A 120 4.65 -7.79 8.56
C LEU A 120 4.47 -8.62 7.29
N LEU A 121 5.53 -8.86 6.51
CA LEU A 121 5.47 -9.74 5.35
C LEU A 121 5.13 -11.18 5.72
N LYS A 122 5.66 -11.70 6.83
CA LYS A 122 5.31 -13.06 7.32
C LYS A 122 3.83 -13.15 7.69
N TYR A 123 3.31 -12.15 8.41
CA TYR A 123 1.89 -12.11 8.73
C TYR A 123 1.02 -11.97 7.48
N PHE A 124 1.44 -11.13 6.53
CA PHE A 124 0.72 -10.98 5.26
C PHE A 124 0.71 -12.30 4.47
N ALA A 125 1.84 -13.01 4.40
CA ALA A 125 1.94 -14.31 3.75
C ALA A 125 0.97 -15.34 4.37
N GLN A 126 0.87 -15.38 5.70
CA GLN A 126 -0.11 -16.23 6.40
C GLN A 126 -1.55 -15.83 6.05
N LYS A 127 -1.84 -14.52 6.00
CA LYS A 127 -3.18 -14.01 5.68
C LYS A 127 -3.63 -14.37 4.26
N VAL A 128 -2.71 -14.42 3.29
CA VAL A 128 -3.02 -14.73 1.88
C VAL A 128 -2.88 -16.22 1.54
N GLN A 129 -2.56 -17.08 2.52
CA GLN A 129 -2.33 -18.50 2.31
C GLN A 129 -3.51 -19.18 1.58
N LEU A 130 -4.74 -18.91 2.00
CA LEU A 130 -5.94 -19.45 1.35
C LEU A 130 -6.05 -19.02 -0.11
N ALA A 131 -5.72 -17.76 -0.43
CA ALA A 131 -5.73 -17.27 -1.80
C ALA A 131 -4.64 -17.94 -2.66
N TYR A 132 -3.47 -18.17 -2.08
CA TYR A 132 -2.37 -18.89 -2.72
C TYR A 132 -2.74 -20.36 -3.02
N GLU A 133 -3.40 -21.04 -2.09
CA GLU A 133 -3.92 -22.41 -2.28
C GLU A 133 -5.01 -22.47 -3.37
N LEU A 134 -5.92 -21.50 -3.40
CA LEU A 134 -6.93 -21.39 -4.45
C LEU A 134 -6.30 -21.17 -5.83
N ILE A 135 -5.20 -20.42 -5.92
CA ILE A 135 -4.45 -20.25 -7.17
C ILE A 135 -3.83 -21.59 -7.61
N ALA A 136 -3.25 -22.35 -6.68
CA ALA A 136 -2.69 -23.68 -6.95
C ALA A 136 -3.76 -24.62 -7.51
N GLN A 137 -4.91 -24.73 -6.82
CA GLN A 137 -6.05 -25.55 -7.24
C GLN A 137 -6.54 -25.14 -8.64
N LYS A 138 -6.64 -23.83 -8.91
CA LYS A 138 -7.06 -23.33 -10.22
C LYS A 138 -6.12 -23.73 -11.35
N VAL A 139 -4.82 -23.82 -11.09
CA VAL A 139 -3.83 -24.25 -12.08
C VAL A 139 -3.89 -25.78 -12.26
N GLU A 140 -4.01 -26.54 -11.17
CA GLU A 140 -4.08 -28.00 -11.17
C GLU A 140 -5.26 -28.55 -12.01
N HIS A 141 -6.43 -27.91 -11.94
CA HIS A 141 -7.63 -28.35 -12.65
C HIS A 141 -7.68 -27.95 -14.14
N LYS A 142 -6.59 -27.39 -14.69
CA LYS A 142 -6.54 -27.00 -16.10
C LYS A 142 -6.05 -28.15 -16.96
N LYS A 143 -6.68 -28.32 -18.13
CA LYS A 143 -6.31 -29.30 -19.15
C LYS A 143 -4.87 -29.13 -19.66
N MET A 144 -4.37 -27.90 -19.69
CA MET A 144 -3.01 -27.56 -20.13
C MET A 144 -2.42 -26.50 -19.20
N VAL A 145 -1.18 -26.73 -18.77
CA VAL A 145 -0.41 -25.86 -17.87
C VAL A 145 0.97 -25.65 -18.47
N GLY A 146 1.40 -24.39 -18.56
CA GLY A 146 2.78 -24.06 -18.91
C GLY A 146 3.67 -24.14 -17.67
N GLY A 147 4.75 -24.91 -17.74
CA GLY A 147 5.74 -25.04 -16.67
C GLY A 147 7.05 -24.37 -17.05
N ASN A 148 7.64 -23.61 -16.13
CA ASN A 148 9.02 -23.13 -16.25
C ASN A 148 9.75 -23.29 -14.92
N GLU A 149 11.04 -23.62 -14.99
CA GLU A 149 11.90 -23.79 -13.82
C GLU A 149 13.06 -22.81 -13.89
N THR A 150 13.38 -22.17 -12.77
CA THR A 150 14.54 -21.28 -12.65
C THR A 150 15.34 -21.64 -11.41
N GLY A 151 16.63 -21.88 -11.60
CA GLY A 151 17.55 -22.13 -10.49
C GLY A 151 17.71 -20.89 -9.63
N VAL A 152 17.62 -21.05 -8.31
CA VAL A 152 17.79 -19.97 -7.34
C VAL A 152 18.75 -20.39 -6.23
N LYS A 153 19.41 -19.43 -5.58
CA LYS A 153 20.18 -19.68 -4.36
C LYS A 153 19.41 -19.16 -3.17
N VAL A 154 19.02 -20.06 -2.26
CA VAL A 154 18.36 -19.68 -1.01
C VAL A 154 19.31 -19.99 0.14
N ASN A 155 19.77 -18.94 0.84
CA ASN A 155 20.78 -19.04 1.90
C ASN A 155 22.02 -19.84 1.47
N GLY A 156 22.51 -19.55 0.25
CA GLY A 156 23.69 -20.22 -0.32
C GLY A 156 23.45 -21.63 -0.88
N LYS A 157 22.31 -22.25 -0.62
CA LYS A 157 21.96 -23.58 -1.16
C LYS A 157 21.22 -23.46 -2.49
N LYS A 158 21.49 -24.39 -3.41
CA LYS A 158 20.76 -24.50 -4.68
C LYS A 158 19.31 -24.88 -4.37
N GLY A 159 18.38 -24.14 -4.94
CA GLY A 159 16.95 -24.43 -4.96
C GLY A 159 16.38 -24.16 -6.34
N TRP A 160 15.10 -24.46 -6.47
CA TRP A 160 14.39 -24.31 -7.73
C TRP A 160 13.10 -23.53 -7.52
N PHE A 161 12.89 -22.55 -8.39
CA PHE A 161 11.69 -21.74 -8.43
C PHE A 161 10.86 -22.18 -9.64
N TRP A 162 9.77 -22.87 -9.37
CA TRP A 162 8.83 -23.36 -10.37
C TRP A 162 7.72 -22.35 -10.60
N THR A 163 7.37 -22.16 -11.86
CA THR A 163 6.22 -21.38 -12.30
C THR A 163 5.28 -22.28 -13.09
N PHE A 164 4.03 -22.35 -12.67
CA PHE A 164 2.96 -23.05 -13.38
C PHE A 164 1.90 -22.05 -13.80
N GLN A 165 1.64 -21.93 -15.09
CA GLN A 165 0.77 -20.91 -15.66
C GLN A 165 -0.39 -21.52 -16.44
N SER A 166 -1.56 -20.90 -16.29
CA SER A 166 -2.74 -21.07 -17.13
C SER A 166 -3.20 -19.70 -17.67
N GLN A 167 -4.24 -19.69 -18.51
CA GLN A 167 -4.83 -18.44 -19.02
C GLN A 167 -5.37 -17.49 -17.94
N VAL A 168 -5.65 -17.98 -16.73
CA VAL A 168 -6.35 -17.23 -15.68
C VAL A 168 -5.61 -17.17 -14.34
N ALA A 169 -4.49 -17.89 -14.20
CA ALA A 169 -3.77 -18.01 -12.94
C ALA A 169 -2.30 -18.40 -13.17
N THR A 170 -1.41 -17.84 -12.35
CA THR A 170 0.00 -18.18 -12.27
C THR A 170 0.34 -18.58 -10.84
N TYR A 171 0.87 -19.79 -10.69
CA TYR A 171 1.28 -20.37 -9.42
C TYR A 171 2.80 -20.47 -9.35
N TYR A 172 3.39 -20.03 -8.24
CA TYR A 172 4.81 -20.09 -7.99
C TYR A 172 5.11 -21.04 -6.85
N TYR A 173 6.07 -21.94 -7.00
CA TYR A 173 6.45 -22.91 -5.97
C TYR A 173 7.98 -23.00 -5.83
N THR A 174 8.48 -22.95 -4.60
CA THR A 174 9.91 -23.11 -4.32
C THR A 174 10.20 -24.46 -3.69
N PHE A 175 11.11 -25.22 -4.29
CA PHE A 175 11.63 -26.46 -3.75
C PHE A 175 13.09 -26.29 -3.33
N LYS A 176 13.44 -26.73 -2.11
CA LYS A 176 14.81 -26.74 -1.58
C LYS A 176 15.32 -28.17 -1.52
N GLN A 177 16.55 -28.39 -1.99
CA GLN A 177 17.33 -29.60 -1.72
C GLN A 177 18.17 -29.43 -0.45
#